data_AF-A0A418FMP3-F1
#
_entry.id   AF-A0A418FMP3-F1
#
_cell.length_a   1.000
_cell.length_b   1.000
_cell.length_c   1.000
_cell.angle_alpha   90.00
_cell.angle_beta   90.00
_cell.angle_gamma   90.00
#
_symmetry.space_group_name_H-M   'P 1'
#
loop_
_entity.id
_entity.type
_entity.pdbx_description
1 polymer ?
#
loop_
_entity_poly.entity_id
_entity_poly.type
_entity_poly.pdbx_seq_one_letter_code
_entity_poly.pdbx_strand_id
1 'polypeptide(L)'
;MSYIGIAHSLRGIHPNRRPMHGVLDAHDMDRNHDISSDRVVVENFFGRVCTLWKISLATYTWGEKNYNTIQRTTFAFTNFHLSLMPLRAEDEGFYRSVIARYEQMANENKRKRSEAQRRYRLNRKERLSIDSNRATRFLWPSMNRSNNRSNSND
;
A
#
# COMPACT_ATOMS: atom_id res chain seq x y z
N MET A 1 -18.49 -29.56 -21.00
CA MET A 1 -18.86 -28.19 -20.62
C MET A 1 -18.47 -27.28 -21.76
N SER A 2 -19.46 -26.76 -22.47
CA SER A 2 -19.29 -26.01 -23.72
C SER A 2 -18.89 -24.57 -23.43
N TYR A 3 -17.99 -24.03 -24.24
CA TYR A 3 -17.59 -22.62 -24.22
C TYR A 3 -18.82 -21.70 -24.36
N ILE A 4 -19.10 -20.91 -23.32
CA ILE A 4 -20.07 -19.81 -23.38
C ILE A 4 -19.25 -18.54 -23.63
N GLY A 5 -18.79 -18.40 -24.87
CA GLY A 5 -18.30 -17.13 -25.35
C GLY A 5 -19.47 -16.21 -25.61
N ILE A 6 -19.50 -15.06 -24.93
CA ILE A 6 -20.01 -13.76 -25.35
C ILE A 6 -19.53 -12.79 -24.27
N ALA A 7 -18.61 -11.89 -24.62
CA ALA A 7 -18.37 -10.72 -23.79
C ALA A 7 -19.53 -9.76 -24.05
N HIS A 8 -20.47 -9.67 -23.12
CA HIS A 8 -21.48 -8.63 -23.15
C HIS A 8 -20.71 -7.31 -22.98
N SER A 9 -20.67 -6.46 -24.01
CA SER A 9 -20.16 -5.10 -23.84
C SER A 9 -21.07 -4.41 -22.82
N LEU A 10 -20.56 -4.26 -21.60
CA LEU A 10 -21.25 -3.56 -20.52
C LEU A 10 -20.91 -2.08 -20.65
N ARG A 11 -21.93 -1.24 -20.80
CA ARG A 11 -21.75 0.21 -20.80
C ARG A 11 -21.34 0.66 -19.40
N GLY A 12 -20.06 0.92 -19.20
CA GLY A 12 -19.52 1.53 -17.98
C GLY A 12 -19.60 3.05 -18.05
N ILE A 13 -20.12 3.69 -16.99
CA ILE A 13 -19.98 5.13 -16.78
C ILE A 13 -18.73 5.34 -15.94
N HIS A 14 -17.67 5.86 -16.55
CA HIS A 14 -16.39 6.10 -15.88
C HIS A 14 -16.07 7.59 -15.87
N PRO A 15 -15.57 8.13 -14.74
CA PRO A 15 -15.01 9.47 -14.72
C PRO A 15 -13.88 9.61 -15.74
N ASN A 16 -13.83 10.75 -16.44
CA ASN A 16 -12.72 11.09 -17.31
C ASN A 16 -11.43 11.20 -16.51
N ARG A 17 -10.41 10.50 -16.97
CA ARG A 17 -9.10 10.52 -16.34
C ARG A 17 -8.35 11.78 -16.75
N ARG A 18 -7.62 12.39 -15.80
CA ARG A 18 -6.72 13.51 -16.12
C ARG A 18 -5.66 13.06 -17.13
N PRO A 19 -5.40 13.84 -18.20
CA PRO A 19 -4.30 13.57 -19.13
C PRO A 19 -2.94 13.77 -18.44
N MET A 20 -1.89 13.07 -18.90
CA MET A 20 -0.59 12.98 -18.18
C MET A 20 0.07 14.34 -17.89
N HIS A 21 -0.23 15.39 -18.67
CA HIS A 21 0.32 16.74 -18.50
C HIS A 21 -0.73 17.84 -18.72
N GLY A 22 -2.01 17.56 -18.48
CA GLY A 22 -3.08 18.52 -18.74
C GLY A 22 -4.11 18.57 -17.61
N VAL A 23 -4.96 19.59 -17.69
CA VAL A 23 -6.13 19.75 -16.82
C VAL A 23 -7.36 19.16 -17.50
N LEU A 24 -8.31 18.66 -16.70
CA LEU A 24 -9.64 18.33 -17.21
C LEU A 24 -10.35 19.64 -17.55
N ASP A 25 -11.12 19.61 -18.64
CA ASP A 25 -12.04 20.70 -18.95
C ASP A 25 -13.10 20.85 -17.85
N ALA A 26 -13.66 22.04 -17.69
CA ALA A 26 -14.66 22.34 -16.67
C ALA A 26 -15.88 21.41 -16.79
N HIS A 27 -16.37 21.19 -18.02
CA HIS A 27 -17.48 20.28 -18.28
C HIS A 27 -17.15 18.82 -17.90
N ASP A 28 -15.91 18.38 -18.14
CA ASP A 28 -15.47 17.05 -17.72
C ASP A 28 -15.31 16.94 -16.21
N MET A 29 -14.94 18.03 -15.52
CA MET A 29 -14.90 18.09 -14.06
C MET A 29 -16.30 17.99 -13.45
N ASP A 30 -17.27 18.73 -13.98
CA ASP A 30 -18.65 18.70 -13.51
C ASP A 30 -19.27 17.32 -13.72
N ARG A 31 -19.10 16.73 -14.91
CA ARG A 31 -19.56 15.36 -15.18
C ARG A 31 -18.92 14.35 -14.23
N ASN A 32 -17.62 14.47 -13.96
CA ASN A 32 -16.94 13.60 -13.01
C ASN A 32 -17.47 13.77 -11.58
N HIS A 33 -17.79 15.01 -11.18
CA HIS A 33 -18.38 15.30 -9.87
C HIS A 33 -19.74 14.63 -9.72
N ASP A 34 -20.61 14.74 -10.72
CA ASP A 34 -21.94 14.10 -10.72
C ASP A 34 -21.81 12.58 -10.67
N ILE A 35 -20.95 11.99 -11.52
CA ILE A 35 -20.67 10.55 -11.51
C ILE A 35 -20.16 10.10 -10.13
N SER A 36 -19.27 10.87 -9.51
CA SER A 36 -18.74 10.57 -8.18
C SER A 36 -19.81 10.70 -7.08
N SER A 37 -20.70 11.70 -7.18
CA SER A 37 -21.80 11.95 -6.25
C SER A 37 -22.84 10.81 -6.27
N ASP A 38 -23.10 10.24 -7.45
CA ASP A 38 -23.96 9.06 -7.57
C ASP A 38 -23.26 7.79 -7.10
N ARG A 39 -21.98 7.64 -7.45
CA ARG A 39 -21.17 6.47 -7.10
C ARG A 39 -20.93 6.33 -5.59
N VAL A 40 -20.98 7.43 -4.82
CA VAL A 40 -20.74 7.41 -3.36
C VAL A 40 -21.66 6.42 -2.62
N VAL A 41 -22.90 6.26 -3.09
CA VAL A 41 -23.88 5.34 -2.47
C VAL A 41 -23.42 3.89 -2.61
N VAL A 42 -22.97 3.53 -3.82
CA VAL A 42 -22.45 2.20 -4.11
C VAL A 42 -21.18 1.93 -3.31
N GLU A 43 -20.28 2.91 -3.27
CA GLU A 43 -19.03 2.80 -2.49
C GLU A 43 -19.28 2.65 -0.99
N ASN A 44 -20.19 3.43 -0.41
CA ASN A 44 -20.53 3.34 1.01
C ASN A 44 -21.17 1.98 1.34
N PHE A 45 -22.06 1.48 0.48
CA PHE A 45 -22.66 0.15 0.63
C PHE A 45 -21.58 -0.95 0.65
N PHE A 46 -20.73 -0.99 -0.38
CA PHE A 46 -19.67 -2.00 -0.46
C PHE A 46 -18.60 -1.79 0.61
N GLY A 47 -18.36 -0.56 1.10
CA GLY A 47 -17.50 -0.28 2.23
C GLY A 47 -17.98 -0.93 3.54
N ARG A 48 -19.30 -0.90 3.79
CA ARG A 48 -19.93 -1.60 4.92
C ARG A 48 -19.83 -3.13 4.74
N VAL A 49 -20.11 -3.64 3.54
CA VAL A 49 -19.95 -5.08 3.20
C VAL A 49 -18.50 -5.53 3.46
N CYS A 50 -17.51 -4.79 2.98
CA CYS A 50 -16.09 -5.12 3.19
C CYS A 50 -15.70 -5.10 4.67
N THR A 51 -16.30 -4.24 5.48
CA THR A 51 -16.04 -4.19 6.92
C THR A 51 -16.57 -5.44 7.61
N LEU A 52 -17.82 -5.83 7.34
CA LEU A 52 -18.40 -7.07 7.84
C LEU A 52 -17.64 -8.30 7.34
N TRP A 53 -17.20 -8.31 6.08
CA TRP A 53 -16.37 -9.37 5.51
C TRP A 53 -15.05 -9.55 6.26
N LYS A 54 -14.39 -8.45 6.65
CA LYS A 54 -13.17 -8.50 7.47
C LYS A 54 -13.43 -9.09 8.85
N ILE A 55 -14.58 -8.80 9.45
CA ILE A 55 -14.98 -9.40 10.74
C ILE A 55 -15.17 -10.90 10.55
N SER A 56 -15.91 -11.33 9.53
CA SER A 56 -16.12 -12.75 9.24
C SER A 56 -14.81 -13.49 8.98
N LEU A 57 -13.85 -12.86 8.27
CA LEU A 57 -12.52 -13.42 8.04
C LEU A 57 -11.71 -13.61 9.33
N ALA A 58 -11.87 -12.70 10.31
CA ALA A 58 -11.18 -12.81 11.59
C ALA A 58 -11.80 -13.86 12.53
N THR A 59 -13.11 -14.12 12.40
CA THR A 59 -13.85 -15.03 13.29
C THR A 59 -13.94 -16.46 12.77
N TYR A 60 -14.04 -16.66 11.47
CA TYR A 60 -14.31 -17.96 10.87
C TYR A 60 -13.17 -18.45 9.98
N THR A 61 -12.84 -19.73 10.09
CA THR A 61 -11.91 -20.38 9.16
C THR A 61 -12.54 -20.51 7.77
N TRP A 62 -11.76 -20.20 6.74
CA TRP A 62 -12.19 -20.30 5.35
C TRP A 62 -12.66 -21.71 4.99
N GLY A 63 -13.80 -21.80 4.32
CA GLY A 63 -14.32 -23.06 3.79
C GLY A 63 -15.47 -22.81 2.82
N GLU A 64 -15.48 -23.52 1.70
CA GLU A 64 -16.48 -23.38 0.63
C GLU A 64 -17.92 -23.53 1.17
N LYS A 65 -18.12 -24.45 2.11
CA LYS A 65 -19.41 -24.68 2.79
C LYS A 65 -19.92 -23.45 3.54
N ASN A 66 -19.01 -22.61 4.04
CA ASN A 66 -19.34 -21.43 4.85
C ASN A 66 -19.45 -20.15 4.00
N TYR A 67 -18.90 -20.15 2.78
CA TYR A 67 -18.85 -18.97 1.93
C TYR A 67 -20.23 -18.37 1.66
N ASN A 68 -21.16 -19.20 1.17
CA ASN A 68 -22.52 -18.74 0.85
C ASN A 68 -23.24 -18.18 2.08
N THR A 69 -23.08 -18.83 3.24
CA THR A 69 -23.66 -18.36 4.50
C THR A 69 -23.07 -17.03 4.92
N ILE A 70 -21.74 -16.90 4.93
CA ILE A 70 -21.04 -15.66 5.27
C ILE A 70 -21.44 -14.54 4.32
N GLN A 71 -21.47 -14.80 3.02
CA GLN A 71 -21.90 -13.83 2.01
C GLN A 71 -23.33 -13.36 2.27
N ARG A 72 -24.30 -14.29 2.31
CA ARG A 72 -25.72 -13.94 2.50
C ARG A 72 -25.94 -13.18 3.81
N THR A 73 -25.31 -13.60 4.90
CA THR A 73 -25.40 -12.91 6.20
C THR A 73 -24.77 -11.52 6.15
N THR A 74 -23.61 -11.35 5.49
CA THR A 74 -22.95 -10.05 5.31
C THR A 74 -23.85 -9.06 4.58
N PHE A 75 -24.47 -9.48 3.48
CA PHE A 75 -25.39 -8.63 2.71
C PHE A 75 -26.70 -8.37 3.48
N ALA A 76 -27.25 -9.37 4.17
CA ALA A 76 -28.45 -9.20 5.00
C ALA A 76 -28.23 -8.19 6.14
N PHE A 77 -27.10 -8.29 6.86
CA PHE A 77 -26.72 -7.33 7.89
C PHE A 77 -26.45 -5.95 7.31
N THR A 78 -25.85 -5.85 6.12
CA THR A 78 -25.68 -4.54 5.46
C THR A 78 -27.05 -3.92 5.16
N ASN A 79 -27.99 -4.68 4.60
CA ASN A 79 -29.34 -4.19 4.29
C ASN A 79 -30.11 -3.77 5.55
N PHE A 80 -30.02 -4.51 6.64
CA PHE A 80 -30.58 -4.10 7.93
C PHE A 80 -29.90 -2.85 8.48
N HIS A 81 -28.58 -2.76 8.36
CA HIS A 81 -27.84 -1.57 8.75
C HIS A 81 -28.27 -0.34 7.94
N LEU A 82 -28.64 -0.50 6.67
CA LEU A 82 -29.19 0.60 5.85
C LEU A 82 -30.53 1.12 6.38
N SER A 83 -31.38 0.26 6.95
CA SER A 83 -32.65 0.71 7.51
C SER A 83 -32.48 1.51 8.80
N LEU A 84 -31.34 1.36 9.48
CA LEU A 84 -31.01 2.09 10.70
C LEU A 84 -30.18 3.36 10.42
N MET A 85 -29.22 3.26 9.51
CA MET A 85 -28.27 4.32 9.17
C MET A 85 -28.21 4.49 7.64
N PRO A 86 -28.94 5.46 7.06
CA PRO A 86 -28.95 5.73 5.63
C PRO A 86 -27.60 6.25 5.09
N LEU A 87 -27.25 5.87 3.86
CA LEU A 87 -25.91 6.06 3.26
C LEU A 87 -25.49 7.51 2.98
N ARG A 88 -26.38 8.50 3.12
CA ARG A 88 -26.15 9.88 2.65
C ARG A 88 -26.09 10.97 3.72
N ALA A 89 -26.72 10.81 4.89
CA ALA A 89 -26.84 11.90 5.88
C ALA A 89 -25.99 11.70 7.16
N GLU A 90 -25.79 10.46 7.61
CA GLU A 90 -25.04 10.16 8.85
C GLU A 90 -23.68 9.49 8.60
N ASP A 91 -23.43 9.03 7.37
CA ASP A 91 -22.23 8.29 6.98
C ASP A 91 -21.00 9.16 6.72
N GLU A 92 -21.13 10.48 6.72
CA GLU A 92 -20.00 11.38 6.52
C GLU A 92 -18.92 11.15 7.59
N GLY A 93 -19.32 10.92 8.84
CA GLY A 93 -18.40 10.62 9.94
C GLY A 93 -17.70 9.27 9.76
N PHE A 94 -18.43 8.23 9.37
CA PHE A 94 -17.86 6.91 9.09
C PHE A 94 -16.90 6.97 7.90
N TYR A 95 -17.29 7.61 6.80
CA TYR A 95 -16.46 7.81 5.63
C TYR A 95 -15.18 8.58 5.97
N ARG A 96 -15.29 9.70 6.71
CA ARG A 96 -14.14 10.46 7.22
C ARG A 96 -13.21 9.58 8.06
N SER A 97 -13.74 8.72 8.92
CA SER A 97 -12.94 7.80 9.74
C SER A 97 -12.20 6.75 8.90
N VAL A 98 -12.84 6.24 7.84
CA VAL A 98 -12.25 5.27 6.91
C VAL A 98 -11.13 5.91 6.10
N ILE A 99 -11.34 7.12 5.58
CA ILE A 99 -10.33 7.88 4.85
C ILE A 99 -9.13 8.22 5.75
N ALA A 100 -9.38 8.71 6.96
CA ALA A 100 -8.31 8.99 7.93
C ALA A 100 -7.47 7.75 8.24
N ARG A 101 -8.11 6.57 8.37
CA ARG A 101 -7.39 5.30 8.56
C ARG A 101 -6.52 4.95 7.35
N TYR A 102 -7.01 5.14 6.12
CA TYR A 102 -6.21 4.90 4.92
C TYR A 102 -5.01 5.84 4.82
N GLU A 103 -5.20 7.10 5.19
CA GLU A 103 -4.12 8.09 5.24
C GLU A 103 -3.05 7.69 6.28
N GLN A 104 -3.47 7.26 7.48
CA GLN A 104 -2.57 6.74 8.49
C GLN A 104 -1.77 5.53 8.00
N MET A 105 -2.42 4.56 7.34
CA MET A 105 -1.74 3.40 6.76
C MET A 105 -0.74 3.79 5.66
N ALA A 106 -1.10 4.75 4.80
CA ALA A 106 -0.21 5.26 3.77
C ALA A 106 1.02 5.95 4.38
N ASN A 107 0.81 6.77 5.42
CA ASN A 107 1.87 7.44 6.15
C ASN A 107 2.78 6.45 6.89
N GLU A 108 2.22 5.42 7.52
CA GLU A 108 3.00 4.37 8.16
C GLU A 108 3.84 3.59 7.14
N ASN A 109 3.28 3.25 5.98
CA ASN A 109 4.01 2.60 4.89
C ASN A 109 5.14 3.49 4.36
N LYS A 110 4.90 4.80 4.23
CA LYS A 110 5.94 5.78 3.84
C LYS A 110 7.05 5.84 4.89
N ARG A 111 6.71 5.83 6.18
CA ARG A 111 7.67 5.80 7.29
C ARG A 111 8.52 4.53 7.24
N LYS A 112 7.91 3.35 7.15
CA LYS A 112 8.60 2.05 7.05
C LYS A 112 9.59 2.03 5.87
N ARG A 113 9.18 2.52 4.70
CA ARG A 113 10.07 2.64 3.53
C ARG A 113 11.24 3.59 3.79
N SER A 114 11.00 4.74 4.41
CA SER A 114 12.05 5.71 4.73
C SER A 114 13.08 5.16 5.73
N GLU A 115 12.63 4.41 6.73
CA GLU A 115 13.48 3.76 7.72
C GLU A 115 14.31 2.63 7.09
N ALA A 116 13.71 1.81 6.25
CA ALA A 116 14.41 0.78 5.48
C ALA A 116 15.50 1.39 4.59
N GLN A 117 15.19 2.48 3.86
CA GLN A 117 16.17 3.21 3.05
C GLN A 117 17.27 3.85 3.90
N ARG A 118 16.96 4.40 5.08
CA ARG A 118 17.94 4.94 6.02
C ARG A 118 18.90 3.85 6.50
N ARG A 119 18.37 2.70 6.94
CA ARG A 119 19.17 1.54 7.39
C ARG A 119 20.05 1.01 6.24
N TYR A 120 19.51 0.89 5.04
CA TYR A 120 20.28 0.49 3.86
C TYR A 120 21.45 1.45 3.59
N ARG A 121 21.21 2.77 3.63
CA ARG A 121 22.26 3.78 3.43
C ARG A 121 23.34 3.71 4.50
N LEU A 122 22.98 3.48 5.76
CA LEU A 122 23.95 3.33 6.86
C LEU A 122 24.80 2.07 6.70
N ASN A 123 24.18 0.91 6.48
CA ASN A 123 24.90 -0.35 6.28
C ASN A 123 25.79 -0.30 5.02
N ARG A 124 25.37 0.43 3.98
CA ARG A 124 26.20 0.64 2.79
C ARG A 124 27.43 1.50 3.11
N LYS A 125 27.27 2.59 3.87
CA LYS A 125 28.40 3.43 4.31
C LYS A 125 29.36 2.63 5.19
N GLU A 126 28.85 1.80 6.08
CA GLU A 126 29.66 0.95 6.94
C GLU A 126 30.49 -0.04 6.13
N ARG A 127 29.89 -0.74 5.15
CA ARG A 127 30.62 -1.64 4.22
C ARG A 127 31.72 -0.89 3.46
N LEU A 128 31.40 0.27 2.88
CA LEU A 128 32.37 1.10 2.17
C LEU A 128 33.51 1.58 3.09
N SER A 129 33.22 1.89 4.35
CA SER A 129 34.23 2.29 5.33
C SER A 129 35.16 1.14 5.71
N ILE A 130 34.62 -0.08 5.88
CA ILE A 130 35.39 -1.30 6.17
C ILE A 130 36.29 -1.64 4.97
N ASP A 131 35.79 -1.54 3.75
CA ASP A 131 36.56 -1.78 2.53
C ASP A 131 37.65 -0.73 2.35
N SER A 132 37.38 0.55 2.62
CA SER A 132 38.39 1.61 2.59
C SER A 132 39.48 1.40 3.65
N ASN A 133 39.09 0.97 4.86
CA ASN A 133 40.01 0.69 5.96
C ASN A 133 40.90 -0.53 5.68
N ARG A 134 40.38 -1.53 4.96
CA ARG A 134 41.19 -2.64 4.45
C ARG A 134 42.19 -2.15 3.40
N ALA A 135 41.73 -1.37 2.42
CA ALA A 135 42.61 -0.82 1.38
C ALA A 135 43.75 0.04 1.96
N THR A 136 43.47 0.91 2.94
CA THR A 136 44.51 1.73 3.62
C THR A 136 45.51 0.88 4.42
N ARG A 137 45.09 -0.24 5.02
CA ARG A 137 46.02 -1.16 5.72
C ARG A 137 46.99 -1.86 4.77
N PHE A 138 46.60 -2.09 3.52
CA PHE A 138 47.47 -2.70 2.51
C PHE A 138 48.42 -1.72 1.81
N LEU A 139 48.17 -0.40 1.92
CA LEU A 139 48.96 0.63 1.24
C LEU A 139 50.15 1.16 2.05
N TRP A 140 50.30 0.82 3.35
CA TRP A 140 51.45 1.22 4.18
C TRP A 140 52.05 0.05 4.96
N PRO A 141 52.93 -0.74 4.32
CA PRO A 141 54.08 -1.30 5.01
C PRO A 141 55.36 -1.06 4.21
N SER A 142 55.92 0.15 4.29
CA SER A 142 57.31 0.38 3.93
C SER A 142 57.84 1.58 4.70
N MET A 143 58.73 1.31 5.66
CA MET A 143 59.96 2.04 5.97
C MET A 143 60.34 1.78 7.44
N ASN A 144 61.08 0.71 7.66
CA ASN A 144 62.37 0.72 8.37
C ASN A 144 62.79 -0.69 8.77
N ARG A 145 63.59 -1.32 7.91
CA ARG A 145 64.53 -2.35 8.34
C ARG A 145 65.76 -2.30 7.46
N SER A 146 66.65 -1.34 7.73
CA SER A 146 68.01 -1.38 7.21
C SER A 146 69.02 -1.28 8.35
N ASN A 147 70.01 -2.16 8.25
CA ASN A 147 71.33 -2.18 8.88
C ASN A 147 71.45 -2.35 10.40
N ASN A 148 71.85 -3.56 10.80
CA ASN A 148 73.21 -3.74 11.36
C ASN A 148 73.63 -5.22 11.33
N ARG A 149 74.50 -5.55 10.35
CA ARG A 149 75.35 -6.75 10.33
C ARG A 149 76.75 -6.28 9.94
N SER A 150 77.60 -6.03 10.93
CA SER A 150 79.06 -6.16 10.85
C SER A 150 79.71 -5.69 12.16
N ASN A 151 80.01 -6.61 13.06
CA ASN A 151 81.42 -6.93 13.36
C ASN A 151 81.51 -8.05 14.39
N SER A 152 82.03 -9.18 13.92
CA SER A 152 82.71 -10.20 14.70
C SER A 152 84.20 -10.05 14.39
N ASN A 153 85.01 -9.84 15.43
CA ASN A 153 86.31 -10.49 15.70
C ASN A 153 87.31 -9.54 16.39
N ASP A 154 87.94 -10.14 17.42
CA ASP A 154 89.14 -9.78 18.19
C ASP A 154 89.05 -8.64 19.22
#